data_AF-A0A8H6LQ05-F1
#
_entry.id   AF-A0A8H6LQ05-F1
#
_cell.length_a   1.000
_cell.length_b   1.000
_cell.length_c   1.000
_cell.angle_alpha   90.00
_cell.angle_beta   90.00
_cell.angle_gamma   90.00
#
_symmetry.space_group_name_H-M   'P 1'
#
loop_
_entity.id
_entity.type
_entity.pdbx_description
1 polymer ?
#
loop_
_entity_poly.entity_id
_entity_poly.type
_entity_poly.pdbx_seq_one_letter_code
_entity_poly.pdbx_strand_id
1 'polypeptide(L)'
;MSLSSARLECSLLSMVSVTDESELPLAVTWVSPGSDEAIETSVGRPKEHLAACDKWQAKQRQERQARDNAGYLPSYSEAVQKKITEVGIQHISQDESRSFAYDAAAAVIAGGRPFSLFESRRWRYFFTPFKPGWKPPSRAVITRILPEFYQEIYDEVFKHITSSEWFNIIFDASDNVSGHRIVNISVQVPDGPAFYWKSLDTGDEQHTAENWVRLI
;
A
#
# COMPACT_ATOMS: atom_id res chain seq x y z
N MET A 1 19.05 -38.51 25.90
CA MET A 1 20.28 -37.73 25.61
C MET A 1 19.84 -36.56 24.75
N SER A 2 19.35 -35.44 25.30
CA SER A 2 19.99 -34.41 26.14
C SER A 2 21.01 -33.55 25.38
N LEU A 3 20.71 -32.24 25.36
CA LEU A 3 21.56 -31.05 25.10
C LEU A 3 21.86 -30.73 23.61
N SER A 4 21.82 -29.48 23.13
CA SER A 4 21.68 -28.17 23.78
C SER A 4 21.39 -27.05 22.78
N SER A 5 20.68 -26.05 23.30
CA SER A 5 20.56 -24.65 22.86
C SER A 5 21.90 -23.91 22.68
N ALA A 6 21.97 -23.00 21.70
CA ALA A 6 22.75 -21.74 21.69
C ALA A 6 22.30 -20.93 20.46
N ARG A 7 21.52 -19.83 20.54
CA ARG A 7 21.88 -18.44 20.91
C ARG A 7 23.21 -17.94 20.32
N LEU A 8 23.10 -17.05 19.32
CA LEU A 8 24.08 -16.05 18.87
C LEU A 8 23.22 -14.82 18.47
N GLU A 9 22.89 -13.93 19.38
CA GLU A 9 23.63 -12.72 19.81
C GLU A 9 24.12 -11.78 18.69
N CYS A 10 23.59 -10.56 18.79
CA CYS A 10 24.00 -9.30 18.17
C CYS A 10 25.51 -9.08 18.16
N SER A 11 26.02 -8.50 17.08
CA SER A 11 27.19 -7.62 17.13
C SER A 11 27.06 -6.52 16.08
N LEU A 12 26.91 -5.31 16.58
CA LEU A 12 27.09 -4.02 15.91
C LEU A 12 28.53 -3.57 16.24
N LEU A 13 29.30 -3.17 15.24
CA LEU A 13 30.45 -2.21 15.24
C LEU A 13 31.14 -2.33 13.86
N SER A 14 30.94 -1.36 12.96
CA SER A 14 31.78 -0.17 12.76
C SER A 14 33.13 -0.45 12.06
N MET A 15 33.27 0.06 10.83
CA MET A 15 34.50 0.71 10.36
C MET A 15 34.15 1.83 9.37
N VAL A 16 34.46 3.05 9.78
CA VAL A 16 34.51 4.28 8.99
C VAL A 16 35.98 4.54 8.67
N SER A 17 36.30 4.92 7.42
CA SER A 17 37.25 6.01 7.13
C SER A 17 37.45 6.17 5.62
N VAL A 18 36.99 7.29 5.05
CA VAL A 18 37.86 8.22 4.33
C VAL A 18 37.40 9.62 4.70
N THR A 19 38.33 10.34 5.31
CA THR A 19 38.28 11.73 5.74
C THR A 19 38.64 12.65 4.57
N ASP A 20 37.93 13.77 4.41
CA ASP A 20 38.56 15.03 3.99
C ASP A 20 37.82 16.22 4.63
N GLU A 21 38.59 17.27 4.89
CA GLU A 21 38.47 18.23 5.99
C GLU A 21 37.56 19.44 5.70
N SER A 22 36.84 19.91 6.73
CA SER A 22 36.77 21.32 7.16
C SER A 22 35.74 21.53 8.29
N GLU A 23 36.23 21.61 9.54
CA GLU A 23 35.89 22.57 10.62
C GLU A 23 34.41 23.01 10.84
N LEU A 24 33.71 22.94 11.99
CA LEU A 24 34.01 23.01 13.44
C LEU A 24 32.73 22.60 14.26
N PRO A 25 32.72 22.53 15.63
CA PRO A 25 32.20 21.40 16.40
C PRO A 25 30.74 21.54 16.89
N LEU A 26 30.03 20.42 16.96
CA LEU A 26 28.85 20.28 17.84
C LEU A 26 29.26 19.48 19.08
N ALA A 27 29.23 20.15 20.23
CA ALA A 27 29.37 19.53 21.54
C ALA A 27 28.23 18.53 21.76
N VAL A 28 28.56 17.23 21.77
CA VAL A 28 27.65 16.18 22.22
C VAL A 28 27.82 16.06 23.74
N THR A 29 26.81 16.50 24.49
CA THR A 29 26.70 16.20 25.92
C THR A 29 25.95 14.88 26.10
N TRP A 30 26.56 13.96 26.84
CA TRP A 30 25.99 12.68 27.22
C TRP A 30 24.90 12.87 28.27
N VAL A 31 23.72 12.27 28.06
CA VAL A 31 22.70 12.08 29.12
C VAL A 31 22.65 10.59 29.43
N SER A 32 22.95 10.23 30.68
CA SER A 32 22.90 8.86 31.20
C SER A 32 21.46 8.33 31.26
N PRO A 33 21.25 7.00 31.08
CA PRO A 33 19.92 6.41 31.10
C PRO A 33 19.44 6.20 32.55
N GLY A 34 18.29 6.75 32.89
CA GLY A 34 17.67 6.58 34.20
C GLY A 34 16.14 6.57 34.11
N SER A 35 15.58 5.42 34.49
CA SER A 35 14.19 5.10 34.87
C SER A 35 13.08 5.23 33.82
N ASP A 36 12.45 4.07 33.60
CA ASP A 36 11.20 3.81 32.89
C ASP A 36 10.05 4.75 33.27
N GLU A 37 9.43 5.36 32.27
CA GLU A 37 8.00 5.68 32.31
C GLU A 37 7.44 5.67 30.88
N ALA A 38 6.37 4.90 30.68
CA ALA A 38 5.75 4.63 29.40
C ALA A 38 5.28 5.92 28.70
N ILE A 39 5.77 6.17 27.48
CA ILE A 39 5.26 7.26 26.64
C ILE A 39 4.18 6.70 25.72
N GLU A 40 2.95 6.71 26.22
CA GLU A 40 1.74 6.64 25.41
C GLU A 40 1.61 7.98 24.65
N THR A 41 1.81 7.96 23.34
CA THR A 41 1.84 9.16 22.49
C THR A 41 0.43 9.67 22.18
N SER A 42 -0.18 10.32 23.18
CA SER A 42 -1.38 11.15 23.01
C SER A 42 -1.03 12.42 22.22
N VAL A 43 -1.60 12.52 21.02
CA VAL A 43 -1.45 13.66 20.08
C VAL A 43 -2.05 14.97 20.65
N GLY A 44 -2.76 14.93 21.78
CA GLY A 44 -3.40 16.09 22.43
C GLY A 44 -2.46 16.92 23.31
N ARG A 45 -1.56 16.28 24.08
CA ARG A 45 -0.64 16.96 25.02
C ARG A 45 0.24 18.05 24.39
N PRO A 46 0.77 17.91 23.15
CA PRO A 46 1.59 18.95 22.54
C PRO A 46 0.81 20.24 22.26
N LYS A 47 -0.46 20.15 21.83
CA LYS A 47 -1.25 21.34 21.51
C LYS A 47 -1.60 22.15 22.76
N GLU A 48 -1.95 21.46 23.84
CA GLU A 48 -2.27 22.08 25.13
C GLU A 48 -1.03 22.72 25.77
N HIS A 49 0.12 22.03 25.71
CA HIS A 49 1.39 22.58 26.19
C HIS A 49 1.82 23.82 25.40
N LEU A 50 1.70 23.80 24.07
CA LEU A 50 2.02 24.96 23.23
C LEU A 50 1.06 26.14 23.51
N ALA A 51 -0.19 25.87 23.86
CA ALA A 51 -1.13 26.93 24.25
C ALA A 51 -0.71 27.63 25.56
N ALA A 52 -0.26 26.88 26.56
CA ALA A 52 0.13 27.39 27.88
C ALA A 52 1.62 27.81 28.00
N CYS A 53 2.46 27.52 27.00
CA CYS A 53 3.89 27.80 27.07
C CYS A 53 4.21 29.26 26.73
N ASP A 54 4.57 30.05 27.74
CA ASP A 54 4.91 31.47 27.60
C ASP A 54 6.07 31.71 26.62
N LYS A 55 7.08 30.84 26.62
CA LYS A 55 8.22 30.92 25.68
C LYS A 55 7.76 30.76 24.23
N TRP A 56 6.84 29.83 23.98
CA TRP A 56 6.27 29.62 22.65
C TRP A 56 5.40 30.79 22.21
N GLN A 57 4.55 31.31 23.11
CA GLN A 57 3.72 32.47 22.83
C GLN A 57 4.54 33.74 22.58
N ALA A 58 5.62 33.96 23.34
CA ALA A 58 6.55 35.07 23.14
C ALA A 58 7.26 34.98 21.78
N LYS A 59 7.73 33.78 21.41
CA LYS A 59 8.33 33.53 20.08
C LYS A 59 7.33 33.81 18.94
N GLN A 60 6.08 33.36 19.08
CA GLN A 60 5.01 33.61 18.11
C GLN A 60 4.62 35.09 18.00
N ARG A 61 4.76 35.86 19.10
CA ARG A 61 4.56 37.32 19.08
C ARG A 61 5.72 38.05 18.38
N GLN A 62 6.96 37.64 18.63
CA GLN A 62 8.13 38.17 17.92
C GLN A 62 8.08 37.86 16.42
N GLU A 63 7.71 36.64 16.02
CA GLU A 63 7.57 36.26 14.62
C GLU A 63 6.44 37.04 13.90
N ARG A 64 5.36 37.38 14.61
CA ARG A 64 4.29 38.26 14.09
C ARG A 64 4.75 39.71 13.94
N GLN A 65 5.39 40.27 14.96
CA GLN A 65 5.96 41.63 14.86
C GLN A 65 7.03 41.75 13.78
N ALA A 66 7.87 40.72 13.61
CA ALA A 66 8.84 40.67 12.53
C ALA A 66 8.17 40.61 11.14
N ARG A 67 7.03 39.90 11.01
CA ARG A 67 6.23 39.87 9.79
C ARG A 67 5.57 41.21 9.48
N ASP A 68 5.00 41.87 10.48
CA ASP A 68 4.34 43.16 10.32
C ASP A 68 5.35 44.25 9.91
N ASN A 69 6.59 44.19 10.43
CA ASN A 69 7.66 45.11 10.07
C ASN A 69 8.33 44.83 8.72
N ALA A 70 8.31 43.59 8.21
CA ALA A 70 9.03 43.22 6.99
C ALA A 70 8.29 43.55 5.69
N GLY A 71 6.99 43.88 5.75
CA GLY A 71 6.13 43.93 4.57
C GLY A 71 5.95 42.54 3.94
N TYR A 72 4.88 42.34 3.15
CA TYR A 72 4.37 41.06 2.65
C TYR A 72 5.41 39.92 2.58
N LEU A 73 5.46 39.12 3.64
CA LEU A 73 6.16 37.84 3.62
C LEU A 73 5.15 36.80 3.14
N PRO A 74 5.46 36.01 2.09
CA PRO A 74 4.58 34.96 1.63
C PRO A 74 4.15 34.10 2.82
N SER A 75 2.88 33.72 2.86
CA SER A 75 2.40 32.76 3.85
C SER A 75 3.35 31.54 3.86
N TYR A 76 3.49 30.87 5.01
CA TYR A 76 4.28 29.63 5.07
C TYR A 76 3.82 28.63 4.00
N SER A 77 2.51 28.60 3.71
CA SER A 77 1.95 27.84 2.61
C SER A 77 2.41 28.30 1.23
N GLU A 78 2.52 29.61 1.00
CA GLU A 78 2.97 30.17 -0.29
C GLU A 78 4.46 29.96 -0.51
N ALA A 79 5.30 30.08 0.52
CA ALA A 79 6.73 29.80 0.43
C ALA A 79 7.01 28.31 0.17
N VAL A 80 6.23 27.42 0.78
CA VAL A 80 6.27 25.97 0.52
C VAL A 80 5.76 25.68 -0.89
N GLN A 81 4.65 26.28 -1.31
CA GLN A 81 4.09 26.10 -2.65
C GLN A 81 5.09 26.55 -3.72
N LYS A 82 5.72 27.72 -3.54
CA LYS A 82 6.70 28.27 -4.47
C LYS A 82 7.95 27.39 -4.55
N LYS A 83 8.45 26.88 -3.43
CA LYS A 83 9.51 25.86 -3.41
C LYS A 83 9.10 24.59 -4.16
N ILE A 84 7.91 24.05 -3.91
CA ILE A 84 7.40 22.84 -4.58
C ILE A 84 7.37 23.02 -6.10
N THR A 85 6.90 24.19 -6.58
CA THR A 85 6.90 24.54 -7.99
C THR A 85 8.32 24.70 -8.55
N GLU A 86 9.24 25.28 -7.79
CA GLU A 86 10.67 25.44 -8.16
C GLU A 86 11.42 24.10 -8.25
N VAL A 87 11.07 23.09 -7.42
CA VAL A 87 11.67 21.74 -7.51
C VAL A 87 11.00 20.86 -8.58
N GLY A 88 10.00 21.37 -9.30
CA GLY A 88 9.26 20.60 -10.31
C GLY A 88 8.43 19.45 -9.76
N ILE A 89 8.15 19.42 -8.45
CA ILE A 89 7.29 18.41 -7.84
C ILE A 89 5.85 18.82 -8.13
N GLN A 90 5.22 18.16 -9.10
CA GLN A 90 3.81 18.36 -9.39
C GLN A 90 2.97 17.92 -8.18
N HIS A 91 2.12 18.82 -7.68
CA HIS A 91 1.17 18.50 -6.64
C HIS A 91 0.10 17.55 -7.20
N ILE A 92 0.09 16.31 -6.71
CA ILE A 92 -0.89 15.31 -7.11
C ILE A 92 -2.14 15.50 -6.27
N SER A 93 -3.27 15.74 -6.92
CA SER A 93 -4.56 15.84 -6.23
C SER A 93 -4.96 14.49 -5.62
N GLN A 94 -5.86 14.51 -4.64
CA GLN A 94 -6.36 13.26 -4.04
C GLN A 94 -7.07 12.37 -5.07
N ASP A 95 -7.83 12.97 -5.98
CA ASP A 95 -8.55 12.26 -7.04
C ASP A 95 -7.59 11.64 -8.06
N GLU A 96 -6.56 12.38 -8.47
CA GLU A 96 -5.51 11.87 -9.36
C GLU A 96 -4.75 10.71 -8.71
N SER A 97 -4.39 10.84 -7.43
CA SER A 97 -3.72 9.78 -6.68
C SER A 97 -4.59 8.52 -6.57
N ARG A 98 -5.91 8.68 -6.38
CA ARG A 98 -6.87 7.58 -6.35
C ARG A 98 -6.99 6.90 -7.71
N SER A 99 -7.05 7.68 -8.78
CA SER A 99 -7.08 7.17 -10.16
C SER A 99 -5.84 6.32 -10.46
N PHE A 100 -4.64 6.82 -10.18
CA PHE A 100 -3.41 6.04 -10.35
C PHE A 100 -3.34 4.80 -9.47
N ALA A 101 -3.89 4.86 -8.25
CA ALA A 101 -3.97 3.70 -7.38
C ALA A 101 -4.89 2.61 -7.96
N TYR A 102 -5.99 3.01 -8.62
CA TYR A 102 -6.87 2.09 -9.33
C TYR A 102 -6.16 1.42 -10.50
N ASP A 103 -5.56 2.19 -11.41
CA ASP A 103 -4.85 1.66 -12.57
C ASP A 103 -3.71 0.71 -12.18
N ALA A 104 -2.94 1.09 -11.16
CA ALA A 104 -1.87 0.25 -10.64
C ALA A 104 -2.40 -1.05 -10.00
N ALA A 105 -3.54 -0.99 -9.29
CA ALA A 105 -4.19 -2.17 -8.74
C ALA A 105 -4.74 -3.08 -9.85
N ALA A 106 -5.40 -2.52 -10.86
CA ALA A 106 -5.89 -3.24 -12.03
C ALA A 106 -4.75 -3.99 -12.74
N ALA A 107 -3.62 -3.33 -12.97
CA ALA A 107 -2.44 -3.96 -13.58
C ALA A 107 -1.87 -5.12 -12.73
N VAL A 108 -1.91 -5.00 -11.40
CA VAL A 108 -1.51 -6.07 -10.48
C VAL A 108 -2.47 -7.25 -10.57
N ILE A 109 -3.78 -6.98 -10.50
CA ILE A 109 -4.83 -7.99 -10.46
C ILE A 109 -4.92 -8.73 -11.80
N ALA A 110 -5.11 -8.01 -12.90
CA ALA A 110 -5.21 -8.58 -14.24
C ALA A 110 -3.90 -9.27 -14.67
N GLY A 111 -2.75 -8.77 -14.22
CA GLY A 111 -1.45 -9.35 -14.50
C GLY A 111 -1.07 -10.54 -13.62
N GLY A 112 -1.92 -10.97 -12.68
CA GLY A 112 -1.62 -12.04 -11.73
C GLY A 112 -0.38 -11.77 -10.89
N ARG A 113 -0.08 -10.50 -10.58
CA ARG A 113 1.11 -10.10 -9.84
C ARG A 113 0.85 -10.17 -8.33
N PRO A 114 1.89 -10.42 -7.50
CA PRO A 114 1.74 -10.38 -6.05
C PRO A 114 1.21 -9.01 -5.59
N PHE A 115 0.23 -8.98 -4.68
CA PHE A 115 -0.36 -7.71 -4.23
C PHE A 115 0.64 -6.81 -3.48
N SER A 116 1.76 -7.36 -3.02
CA SER A 116 2.86 -6.61 -2.41
C SER A 116 3.86 -6.07 -3.44
N LEU A 117 3.58 -6.15 -4.75
CA LEU A 117 4.50 -5.77 -5.83
C LEU A 117 5.17 -4.42 -5.55
N PHE A 118 4.37 -3.39 -5.27
CA PHE A 118 4.88 -2.03 -5.11
C PHE A 118 5.43 -1.71 -3.70
N GLU A 119 5.37 -2.65 -2.76
CA GLU A 119 5.91 -2.44 -1.43
C GLU A 119 7.45 -2.55 -1.40
N SER A 120 8.03 -3.20 -2.42
CA SER A 120 9.48 -3.29 -2.55
C SER A 120 10.11 -1.91 -2.76
N ARG A 121 11.30 -1.69 -2.16
CA ARG A 121 12.05 -0.44 -2.33
C ARG A 121 12.43 -0.17 -3.80
N ARG A 122 12.74 -1.23 -4.57
CA ARG A 122 13.12 -1.09 -5.99
C ARG A 122 11.96 -0.57 -6.85
N TRP A 123 10.75 -1.06 -6.62
CA TRP A 123 9.56 -0.54 -7.31
C TRP A 123 9.29 0.93 -6.95
N ARG A 124 9.46 1.32 -5.67
CA ARG A 124 9.35 2.75 -5.28
C ARG A 124 10.37 3.63 -5.99
N TYR A 125 11.62 3.19 -6.07
CA TYR A 125 12.66 3.92 -6.82
C TYR A 125 12.37 3.95 -8.32
N PHE A 126 11.82 2.88 -8.88
CA PHE A 126 11.43 2.86 -10.28
C PHE A 126 10.38 3.93 -10.62
N PHE A 127 9.36 4.13 -9.77
CA PHE A 127 8.32 5.13 -10.02
C PHE A 127 8.71 6.57 -9.68
N THR A 128 9.71 6.77 -8.81
CA THR A 128 10.10 8.10 -8.32
C THR A 128 10.44 9.10 -9.44
N PRO A 129 11.20 8.73 -10.50
CA PRO A 129 11.50 9.63 -11.60
C PRO A 129 10.29 10.00 -12.47
N PHE A 130 9.29 9.11 -12.58
CA PHE A 130 8.14 9.32 -13.47
C PHE A 130 7.02 10.13 -12.81
N LYS A 131 6.78 9.88 -11.52
CA LYS A 131 5.77 10.57 -10.71
C LYS A 131 6.31 10.88 -9.32
N PRO A 132 7.10 11.97 -9.17
CA PRO A 132 7.64 12.39 -7.89
C PRO A 132 6.51 12.65 -6.87
N GLY A 133 6.67 12.16 -5.64
CA GLY A 133 5.70 12.37 -4.57
C GLY A 133 4.49 11.43 -4.60
N TRP A 134 4.23 10.72 -5.70
CA TRP A 134 3.24 9.65 -5.72
C TRP A 134 3.75 8.42 -4.98
N LYS A 135 2.87 7.75 -4.23
CA LYS A 135 3.16 6.46 -3.62
C LYS A 135 2.27 5.41 -4.29
N PRO A 136 2.84 4.40 -4.95
CA PRO A 136 2.08 3.27 -5.45
C PRO A 136 1.23 2.60 -4.36
N PRO A 137 0.11 1.95 -4.74
CA PRO A 137 -0.79 1.34 -3.76
C PRO A 137 -0.10 0.20 -3.00
N SER A 138 -0.41 0.09 -1.71
CA SER A 138 0.01 -1.05 -0.88
C SER A 138 -0.89 -2.25 -1.15
N ARG A 139 -0.49 -3.43 -0.65
CA ARG A 139 -1.32 -4.63 -0.67
C ARG A 139 -2.71 -4.35 -0.09
N ALA A 140 -2.78 -3.62 1.01
CA ALA A 140 -4.05 -3.29 1.66
C ALA A 140 -4.96 -2.42 0.78
N VAL A 141 -4.40 -1.53 -0.04
CA VAL A 141 -5.17 -0.71 -0.99
C VAL A 141 -5.66 -1.58 -2.14
N ILE A 142 -4.79 -2.41 -2.72
CA ILE A 142 -5.16 -3.34 -3.80
C ILE A 142 -6.27 -4.29 -3.35
N THR A 143 -6.16 -4.88 -2.16
CA THR A 143 -7.20 -5.75 -1.60
C THR A 143 -8.54 -5.05 -1.42
N ARG A 144 -8.57 -3.74 -1.12
CA ARG A 144 -9.83 -2.98 -1.03
C ARG A 144 -10.45 -2.69 -2.40
N ILE A 145 -9.62 -2.52 -3.43
CA ILE A 145 -10.05 -2.28 -4.82
C ILE A 145 -10.54 -3.58 -5.47
N LEU A 146 -9.99 -4.73 -5.06
CA LEU A 146 -10.26 -6.03 -5.67
C LEU A 146 -11.75 -6.35 -5.89
N PRO A 147 -12.68 -6.12 -4.93
CA PRO A 147 -14.09 -6.42 -5.15
C PRO A 147 -14.74 -5.54 -6.24
N GLU A 148 -14.41 -4.25 -6.27
CA GLU A 148 -14.90 -3.30 -7.28
C GLU A 148 -14.40 -3.70 -8.67
N PHE A 149 -13.10 -3.95 -8.79
CA PHE A 149 -12.49 -4.41 -10.04
C PHE A 149 -13.04 -5.76 -10.51
N TYR A 150 -13.24 -6.71 -9.59
CA TYR A 150 -13.86 -8.00 -9.92
C TYR A 150 -15.28 -7.81 -10.45
N GLN A 151 -16.09 -6.95 -9.82
CA GLN A 151 -17.45 -6.69 -10.26
C GLN A 151 -17.48 -6.06 -11.66
N GLU A 152 -16.58 -5.12 -11.96
CA GLU A 152 -16.45 -4.51 -13.29
C GLU A 152 -16.20 -5.58 -14.37
N ILE A 153 -15.21 -6.45 -14.15
CA ILE A 153 -14.88 -7.53 -15.08
C ILE A 153 -16.00 -8.57 -15.16
N TYR A 154 -16.63 -8.90 -14.03
CA TYR A 154 -17.77 -9.82 -13.99
C TYR A 154 -18.93 -9.28 -14.83
N ASP A 155 -19.30 -8.02 -14.67
CA ASP A 155 -20.40 -7.41 -15.41
C ASP A 155 -20.12 -7.37 -16.92
N GLU A 156 -18.87 -7.10 -17.30
CA GLU A 156 -18.42 -7.15 -18.70
C GLU A 156 -18.56 -8.57 -19.28
N VAL A 157 -18.01 -9.58 -18.60
CA VAL A 157 -18.06 -10.99 -19.02
C VAL A 157 -19.49 -11.49 -19.04
N PHE A 158 -20.29 -11.16 -18.03
CA PHE A 158 -21.68 -11.57 -17.92
C PHE A 158 -22.52 -10.97 -19.04
N LYS A 159 -22.33 -9.69 -19.36
CA LYS A 159 -22.96 -9.05 -20.51
C LYS A 159 -22.57 -9.74 -21.81
N HIS A 160 -21.31 -10.11 -21.96
CA HIS A 160 -20.83 -10.82 -23.15
C HIS A 160 -21.50 -12.20 -23.30
N ILE A 161 -21.53 -13.00 -22.23
CA ILE A 161 -22.18 -14.32 -22.21
C ILE A 161 -23.68 -14.20 -22.51
N THR A 162 -24.38 -13.29 -21.83
CA THR A 162 -25.84 -13.12 -21.98
C THR A 162 -26.26 -12.53 -23.32
N SER A 163 -25.34 -11.86 -24.03
CA SER A 163 -25.56 -11.40 -25.41
C SER A 163 -25.39 -12.49 -26.47
N SER A 164 -24.85 -13.65 -26.09
CA SER A 164 -24.62 -14.76 -27.01
C SER A 164 -25.87 -15.61 -27.19
N GLU A 165 -26.16 -16.02 -28.42
CA GLU A 165 -27.29 -16.92 -28.72
C GLU A 165 -27.08 -18.32 -28.14
N TRP A 166 -25.83 -18.78 -28.09
CA TRP A 166 -25.45 -20.07 -27.52
C TRP A 166 -24.10 -19.98 -26.84
N PHE A 167 -23.92 -20.73 -25.76
CA PHE A 167 -22.64 -20.88 -25.05
C PHE A 167 -22.49 -22.31 -24.56
N ASN A 168 -21.25 -22.74 -24.35
CA ASN A 168 -20.92 -24.03 -23.76
C ASN A 168 -20.63 -23.87 -22.28
N ILE A 169 -21.12 -24.79 -21.46
CA ILE A 169 -20.70 -24.93 -20.07
C ILE A 169 -19.73 -26.11 -20.00
N ILE A 170 -18.54 -25.86 -19.46
CA ILE A 170 -17.47 -26.84 -19.32
C ILE A 170 -17.33 -27.16 -17.84
N PHE A 171 -17.40 -28.44 -17.51
CA PHE A 171 -17.13 -28.96 -16.17
C PHE A 171 -15.79 -29.67 -16.18
N ASP A 172 -14.85 -29.18 -15.38
CA ASP A 172 -13.55 -29.82 -15.17
C ASP A 172 -13.42 -30.17 -13.69
N ALA A 173 -13.21 -31.45 -13.39
CA ALA A 173 -13.24 -31.93 -12.02
C ALA A 173 -11.97 -32.72 -11.69
N SER A 174 -11.38 -32.36 -10.55
CA SER A 174 -10.14 -32.93 -10.04
C SER A 174 -10.24 -33.17 -8.53
N ASP A 175 -9.39 -34.04 -8.01
CA ASP A 175 -9.28 -34.28 -6.58
C ASP A 175 -8.09 -33.49 -6.02
N ASN A 176 -8.30 -32.82 -4.89
CA ASN A 176 -7.22 -32.12 -4.20
C ASN A 176 -6.33 -33.10 -3.40
N VAL A 177 -5.26 -32.58 -2.78
CA VAL A 177 -4.33 -33.41 -1.99
C VAL A 177 -4.94 -34.09 -0.77
N SER A 178 -6.10 -33.60 -0.31
CA SER A 178 -6.88 -34.19 0.79
C SER A 178 -7.94 -35.17 0.29
N GLY A 179 -8.04 -35.40 -1.02
CA GLY A 179 -9.03 -36.28 -1.64
C GLY A 179 -10.41 -35.66 -1.83
N HIS A 180 -10.59 -34.36 -1.55
CA HIS A 180 -11.87 -33.71 -1.85
C HIS A 180 -11.95 -33.35 -3.32
N ARG A 181 -13.10 -33.59 -3.93
CA ARG A 181 -13.32 -33.25 -5.32
C ARG A 181 -13.67 -31.78 -5.50
N ILE A 182 -12.86 -31.11 -6.31
CA ILE A 182 -13.07 -29.74 -6.76
C ILE A 182 -13.59 -29.77 -8.21
N VAL A 183 -14.74 -29.15 -8.44
CA VAL A 183 -15.35 -28.96 -9.76
C VAL A 183 -15.17 -27.50 -10.17
N ASN A 184 -14.42 -27.28 -11.24
CA ASN A 184 -14.30 -26.00 -11.93
C ASN A 184 -15.34 -25.92 -13.04
N ILE A 185 -16.08 -24.82 -13.06
CA ILE A 185 -17.07 -24.52 -14.08
C ILE A 185 -16.56 -23.33 -14.87
N SER A 186 -16.49 -23.48 -16.18
CA SER A 186 -16.19 -22.40 -17.11
C SER A 186 -17.27 -22.28 -18.18
N VAL A 187 -17.44 -21.07 -18.70
CA VAL A 187 -18.40 -20.75 -19.75
C VAL A 187 -17.63 -20.29 -20.97
N GLN A 188 -17.89 -20.92 -22.12
CA GLN A 188 -17.28 -20.56 -23.38
C GLN A 188 -18.33 -20.06 -24.36
N VAL A 189 -18.10 -18.86 -24.88
CA VAL A 189 -18.87 -18.28 -25.99
C VAL A 189 -18.26 -18.68 -27.35
N PRO A 190 -19.02 -18.65 -28.45
CA PRO A 190 -18.55 -19.08 -29.76
C PRO A 190 -17.39 -18.20 -30.24
N ASP A 191 -16.36 -18.81 -30.82
CA ASP A 191 -15.16 -18.14 -31.34
C ASP A 191 -14.42 -17.26 -30.31
N GLY A 192 -14.72 -17.42 -29.02
CA GLY A 192 -14.17 -16.63 -27.92
C GLY A 192 -13.41 -17.48 -26.88
N PRO A 193 -12.78 -16.80 -25.90
CA PRO A 193 -12.13 -17.49 -24.79
C PRO A 193 -13.15 -18.19 -23.88
N ALA A 194 -12.68 -19.17 -23.12
CA ALA A 194 -13.42 -19.71 -21.99
C ALA A 194 -13.21 -18.83 -20.75
N PHE A 195 -14.29 -18.45 -20.09
CA PHE A 195 -14.29 -17.69 -18.86
C PHE A 195 -14.46 -18.62 -17.66
N TYR A 196 -13.58 -18.49 -16.67
CA TYR A 196 -13.80 -19.13 -15.38
C TYR A 196 -15.06 -18.56 -14.72
N TRP A 197 -15.96 -19.42 -14.28
CA TRP A 197 -17.22 -19.02 -13.65
C TRP A 197 -17.18 -19.20 -12.13
N LYS A 198 -16.99 -20.45 -11.67
CA LYS A 198 -16.90 -20.78 -10.25
C LYS A 198 -16.19 -22.11 -10.03
N SER A 199 -15.68 -22.32 -8.83
CA SER A 199 -15.20 -23.61 -8.34
C SER A 199 -16.07 -24.05 -7.17
N LEU A 200 -16.41 -25.33 -7.12
CA LEU A 200 -17.18 -25.93 -6.04
C LEU A 200 -16.32 -27.03 -5.41
N ASP A 201 -16.15 -26.99 -4.09
CA ASP A 201 -15.68 -28.14 -3.33
C ASP A 201 -16.91 -29.00 -3.01
N THR A 202 -16.96 -30.18 -3.62
CA THR A 202 -18.07 -31.13 -3.45
C THR A 202 -17.82 -32.12 -2.30
N GLY A 203 -16.67 -32.01 -1.61
CA GLY A 203 -16.31 -32.88 -0.50
C GLY A 203 -16.39 -34.35 -0.88
N ASP A 204 -17.19 -35.10 -0.11
CA ASP A 204 -17.43 -36.54 -0.29
C ASP A 204 -18.70 -36.85 -1.11
N GLU A 205 -19.34 -35.84 -1.72
CA GLU A 205 -20.55 -36.07 -2.54
C GLU A 205 -20.23 -36.97 -3.74
N GLN A 206 -21.09 -37.96 -3.98
CA GLN A 206 -20.97 -38.82 -5.14
C GLN A 206 -21.32 -38.04 -6.41
N HIS A 207 -20.48 -38.12 -7.44
CA HIS A 207 -20.72 -37.46 -8.73
C HIS A 207 -21.63 -38.27 -9.66
N THR A 208 -22.80 -38.68 -9.17
CA THR A 208 -23.85 -39.26 -9.99
C THR A 208 -24.46 -38.20 -10.90
N ALA A 209 -25.09 -38.61 -12.00
CA ALA A 209 -25.76 -37.69 -12.93
C ALA A 209 -26.77 -36.77 -12.23
N GLU A 210 -27.47 -37.27 -11.21
CA GLU A 210 -28.45 -36.50 -10.44
C GLU A 210 -27.81 -35.39 -9.59
N ASN A 211 -26.64 -35.67 -9.00
CA ASN A 211 -25.94 -34.68 -8.18
C ASN A 211 -25.30 -33.59 -9.03
N TRP A 212 -24.84 -33.92 -10.26
CA TRP A 212 -24.33 -32.93 -11.21
C TRP A 212 -25.36 -31.84 -11.56
N VAL A 213 -26.63 -32.20 -11.70
CA VAL A 213 -27.70 -31.24 -12.04
C VAL A 213 -27.85 -30.16 -10.97
N ARG A 214 -27.53 -30.45 -9.70
CA ARG A 214 -27.62 -29.47 -8.60
C ARG A 214 -26.50 -28.41 -8.64
N LEU A 215 -25.44 -28.65 -9.41
CA LEU A 215 -24.28 -27.76 -9.49
C LEU A 215 -24.44 -26.67 -10.56
N ILE A 216 -25.37 -26.88 -11.50
CA ILE A 216 -25.73 -26.00 -12.61
C ILE A 216 -26.69 -24.92 -12.11
#